data_AF-A0A087SQC6-F1
#
_entry.id   AF-A0A087SQC6-F1
#
_cell.length_a   1.000
_cell.length_b   1.000
_cell.length_c   1.000
_cell.angle_alpha   90.00
_cell.angle_beta   90.00
_cell.angle_gamma   90.00
#
_symmetry.space_group_name_H-M   'P 1'
#
loop_
_entity.id
_entity.type
_entity.pdbx_description
1 polymer ?
#
loop_
_entity_poly.entity_id
_entity_poly.type
_entity_poly.pdbx_seq_one_letter_code
_entity_poly.pdbx_strand_id
1 'polypeptide(L)' 'GNKATTGPFAPIVRIVRDRLGTKKFNQLRGKAISLHSQVIKGFCQKIGVSNSQSQGLIRLAKKNGEKLGFLA' A
#
# COMPACT_ATOMS: atom_id res chain seq x y z
N GLY A 1 -4.99 -12.30 5.46
CA GLY A 1 -4.03 -11.71 4.51
C GLY A 1 -4.66 -11.76 3.13
N ASN A 2 -4.61 -10.67 2.36
CA ASN A 2 -5.27 -10.61 1.05
C ASN A 2 -4.69 -11.66 0.09
N LYS A 3 -5.59 -12.35 -0.61
CA LYS A 3 -5.32 -13.43 -1.56
C LYS A 3 -4.91 -12.91 -2.96
N ALA A 4 -4.50 -11.65 -3.10
CA ALA A 4 -4.00 -11.14 -4.37
C ALA A 4 -2.52 -11.50 -4.50
N THR A 5 -2.30 -12.74 -4.92
CA THR A 5 -0.98 -13.37 -5.00
C THR A 5 -0.34 -13.28 -6.39
N THR A 6 -0.95 -12.58 -7.35
CA THR A 6 -0.65 -12.75 -8.78
C THR A 6 -0.17 -11.49 -9.51
N GLY A 7 0.07 -10.38 -8.80
CA GLY A 7 0.59 -9.16 -9.43
C GLY A 7 2.05 -9.31 -9.91
N PRO A 8 2.49 -8.53 -10.91
CA PRO A 8 3.85 -8.64 -11.49
C PRO A 8 4.97 -8.44 -10.47
N PHE A 9 4.73 -7.69 -9.38
CA PHE A 9 5.71 -7.48 -8.32
C PHE A 9 5.61 -8.52 -7.19
N ALA A 10 4.61 -9.40 -7.19
CA ALA A 10 4.43 -10.38 -6.15
C ALA A 10 5.64 -11.33 -5.96
N PRO A 11 6.34 -11.81 -7.01
CA PRO A 11 7.50 -12.69 -6.82
C PRO A 11 8.63 -12.04 -6.01
N ILE A 12 9.02 -10.82 -6.38
CA ILE A 12 10.10 -10.11 -5.67
C ILE A 12 9.68 -9.71 -4.25
N VAL A 13 8.43 -9.30 -4.06
CA VAL A 13 7.88 -8.94 -2.74
C VAL A 13 7.89 -10.15 -1.79
N ARG A 14 7.60 -11.36 -2.29
CA ARG A 14 7.71 -12.60 -1.51
C ARG A 14 9.13 -12.91 -1.11
N ILE A 15 10.08 -12.84 -2.05
CA ILE A 15 11.50 -13.06 -1.74
C ILE A 15 11.95 -12.11 -0.63
N VAL A 16 11.60 -10.82 -0.74
CA VAL A 16 11.92 -9.82 0.27
C VAL A 16 11.28 -10.15 1.62
N ARG A 17 10.00 -10.55 1.64
CA ARG A 17 9.31 -10.96 2.86
C ARG A 17 9.98 -12.17 3.51
N ASP A 18 10.35 -13.18 2.73
CA ASP A 18 10.91 -14.42 3.25
C ASP A 18 12.33 -14.19 3.79
N ARG A 19 13.09 -13.26 3.20
CA ARG A 19 14.41 -12.82 3.70
C ARG A 19 14.32 -11.95 4.95
N LEU A 20 13.34 -11.05 5.06
CA LEU A 20 13.16 -10.16 6.22
C LEU A 20 12.41 -10.80 7.39
N GLY A 21 11.62 -11.84 7.10
CA GLY A 21 10.66 -12.44 8.02
C GLY A 21 9.32 -11.71 8.05
N THR A 22 8.24 -12.49 8.13
CA THR A 22 6.85 -12.02 8.03
C THR A 22 6.49 -10.91 9.02
N LYS A 23 6.96 -10.98 10.27
CA LYS A 23 6.64 -9.98 11.32
C LYS A 23 7.24 -8.61 10.99
N LYS A 24 8.54 -8.56 10.68
CA LYS A 24 9.25 -7.33 10.33
C LYS A 24 8.73 -6.76 9.01
N PHE A 25 8.52 -7.62 8.01
CA PHE A 25 7.93 -7.22 6.74
C PHE A 25 6.54 -6.59 6.91
N ASN A 26 5.66 -7.22 7.69
CA ASN A 26 4.31 -6.68 7.92
C ASN A 26 4.32 -5.34 8.66
N GLN A 27 5.22 -5.16 9.63
CA GLN A 27 5.40 -3.87 10.30
C GLN A 27 5.92 -2.79 9.34
N LEU A 28 6.94 -3.11 8.54
CA LEU A 28 7.49 -2.20 7.54
C LEU A 28 6.42 -1.79 6.52
N ARG A 29 5.68 -2.77 5.99
CA ARG A 29 4.57 -2.56 5.08
C ARG A 29 3.48 -1.67 5.70
N GLY A 30 3.10 -1.93 6.95
CA GLY A 30 2.12 -1.12 7.67
C GLY A 30 2.55 0.35 7.81
N LYS A 31 3.82 0.59 8.18
CA LYS A 31 4.40 1.94 8.26
C LYS A 31 4.42 2.62 6.88
N ALA A 32 4.85 1.90 5.84
CA ALA A 32 4.90 2.43 4.47
C ALA A 32 3.51 2.81 3.94
N ILE A 33 2.49 1.95 4.15
CA ILE A 33 1.11 2.24 3.77
C ILE A 33 0.58 3.47 4.53
N SER A 34 0.89 3.59 5.82
CA SER A 34 0.48 4.73 6.64
C SER A 34 1.09 6.03 6.12
N LEU A 35 2.41 6.07 5.94
CA LEU A 35 3.12 7.24 5.42
C LEU A 35 2.62 7.62 4.03
N HIS A 36 2.45 6.65 3.13
CA HIS A 36 1.93 6.91 1.79
C HIS A 36 0.50 7.48 1.83
N SER A 37 -0.36 6.97 2.72
CA SER A 37 -1.71 7.50 2.91
C SER A 37 -1.70 8.94 3.45
N GLN A 38 -0.74 9.29 4.30
CA GLN A 38 -0.55 10.66 4.78
C GLN A 38 -0.11 11.60 3.65
N VAL A 39 0.79 11.16 2.77
CA VAL A 39 1.20 11.94 1.59
C VAL A 39 0.00 12.22 0.67
N ILE A 40 -0.83 11.21 0.40
CA ILE A 40 -2.06 11.40 -0.41
C ILE A 40 -2.99 12.42 0.27
N LYS A 41 -3.23 12.31 1.58
CA LYS A 41 -4.06 13.27 2.32
C LYS A 41 -3.49 14.68 2.27
N GLY A 42 -2.18 14.83 2.51
CA GLY A 42 -1.50 16.13 2.49
C GLY A 42 -1.55 16.77 1.10
N PHE A 43 -1.40 15.97 0.03
CA PHE A 43 -1.61 16.44 -1.33
C PHE A 43 -3.04 16.94 -1.53
N CYS A 44 -4.04 16.13 -1.19
CA CYS A 44 -5.46 16.48 -1.35
C CYS A 44 -5.83 17.75 -0.57
N GLN A 45 -5.30 17.91 0.65
CA GLN A 45 -5.50 19.11 1.46
C GLN A 45 -4.93 20.36 0.77
N LYS A 46 -3.73 20.27 0.18
CA LYS A 46 -3.09 21.40 -0.53
C LYS A 46 -3.89 21.86 -1.74
N ILE A 47 -4.59 20.95 -2.42
CA ILE A 47 -5.40 21.27 -3.61
C ILE A 47 -6.89 21.47 -3.30
N GLY A 48 -7.28 21.52 -2.01
CA GLY A 48 -8.67 21.77 -1.60
C GLY A 48 -9.64 20.61 -1.85
N VAL A 49 -9.14 19.38 -2.02
CA VAL A 49 -9.98 18.19 -2.23
C VAL A 49 -10.63 17.75 -0.92
N SER A 50 -11.90 17.36 -0.99
CA SER A 50 -12.66 16.92 0.19
C SER A 50 -12.06 15.67 0.86
N ASN A 51 -12.33 15.49 2.16
CA ASN A 51 -11.89 14.30 2.90
C ASN A 51 -12.44 13.00 2.30
N SER A 52 -13.66 13.01 1.75
CA SER A 52 -14.27 11.83 1.12
C SER A 52 -13.51 11.41 -0.14
N GLN A 53 -13.20 12.37 -1.04
CA GLN A 53 -12.41 12.12 -2.23
C GLN A 53 -10.98 11.67 -1.90
N SER A 54 -10.37 12.28 -0.88
CA SER A 54 -9.04 11.89 -0.38
C SER A 54 -9.01 10.42 0.07
N GLN A 55 -10.04 9.97 0.79
CA GLN A 55 -10.18 8.57 1.19
C GLN A 55 -10.46 7.65 0.00
N GLY A 56 -11.20 8.13 -1.00
CA GLY A 56 -11.38 7.44 -2.29
C GLY A 56 -10.05 7.18 -2.99
N LEU A 57 -9.17 8.18 -3.05
CA LEU A 57 -7.82 8.06 -3.61
C LEU A 57 -6.95 7.08 -2.82
N ILE A 58 -7.01 7.09 -1.49
CA ILE A 58 -6.30 6.10 -0.66
C ILE A 58 -6.80 4.68 -0.95
N ARG A 59 -8.11 4.47 -1.07
CA ARG A 59 -8.69 3.16 -1.43
C ARG A 59 -8.23 2.72 -2.82
N LEU A 60 -8.19 3.64 -3.79
CA LEU A 60 -7.70 3.36 -5.13
C LEU A 60 -6.22 2.96 -5.12
N ALA A 61 -5.38 3.71 -4.39
CA ALA A 61 -3.96 3.38 -4.22
C ALA A 61 -3.76 1.99 -3.60
N LYS A 62 -4.54 1.64 -2.57
CA LYS A 62 -4.52 0.30 -1.96
C LYS A 62 -4.93 -0.79 -2.96
N LYS A 63 -6.01 -0.59 -3.71
CA LYS A 63 -6.47 -1.54 -4.74
C LYS A 63 -5.45 -1.73 -5.86
N ASN A 64 -4.77 -0.66 -6.27
CA ASN A 64 -3.69 -0.72 -7.24
C ASN A 64 -2.48 -1.48 -6.68
N GLY A 65 -2.08 -1.21 -5.43
CA GLY A 65 -1.01 -1.95 -4.76
C GLY A 65 -1.33 -3.44 -4.61
N GLU A 66 -2.59 -3.78 -4.40
CA GLU A 66 -3.07 -5.16 -4.41
C GLU A 66 -2.92 -5.80 -5.80
N LYS A 67 -3.44 -5.15 -6.85
CA LYS A 67 -3.37 -5.62 -8.24
C LYS A 67 -1.93 -5.79 -8.72
N LEU A 68 -1.04 -4.89 -8.32
CA LEU A 68 0.38 -4.92 -8.68
C LEU A 68 1.18 -5.96 -7.88
N GLY A 69 0.67 -6.44 -6.74
CA GLY A 69 1.32 -7.44 -5.91
C GLY A 69 2.25 -6.88 -4.82
N PHE A 70 2.15 -5.58 -4.50
CA PHE A 70 2.92 -4.98 -3.39
C PHE A 70 2.43 -5.38 -2.00
N LEU A 71 1.23 -5.96 -1.92
CA LEU A 71 0.62 -6.43 -0.68
C LEU A 71 0.81 -7.95 -0.47
N ALA A 72 1.59 -8.61 -1.34
CA ALA A 72 1.69 -10.06 -1.49
C ALA A 72 2.50 -10.80 -0.41
#